data_AF-A0A6A6JSM6-F1
#
_entry.id   AF-A0A6A6JSM6-F1
#
_cell.length_a   1.000
_cell.length_b   1.000
_cell.length_c   1.000
_cell.angle_alpha   90.00
_cell.angle_beta   90.00
_cell.angle_gamma   90.00
#
_symmetry.space_group_name_H-M   'P 1'
#
loop_
_entity.id
_entity.type
_entity.pdbx_description
1 polymer ?
#
loop_
_entity_poly.entity_id
_entity_poly.type
_entity_poly.pdbx_seq_one_letter_code
_entity_poly.pdbx_strand_id
1 'polypeptide(L)'
;MSNYTLSIVTYDRGRDTVTGKIKPHHWAFFLHLPTPLKPGEGSRTGIAHQLRVMPGAFYYPGAEKGADPVTLGPGPVVQELEVGEVDEASLERVEQVLRETPIDKSESSGWNCQSWTLEGLERLRTAKLLHVDYSYLTKEGVRAWLREPE
;
A
#
# COMPACT_ATOMS: atom_id res chain seq x y z
N MET A 1 6.49 19.68 12.78
CA MET A 1 5.67 18.44 12.75
C MET A 1 6.32 17.54 11.73
N SER A 2 6.38 16.25 12.01
CA SER A 2 6.98 15.26 11.11
C SER A 2 5.93 14.79 10.13
N ASN A 3 6.22 14.89 8.83
CA ASN A 3 5.31 14.44 7.77
C ASN A 3 5.83 13.13 7.19
N TYR A 4 4.93 12.18 7.02
CA TYR A 4 5.19 10.90 6.38
C TYR A 4 4.68 10.96 4.95
N THR A 5 5.57 10.74 3.98
CA THR A 5 5.14 10.55 2.59
C THR A 5 4.37 9.24 2.50
N LEU A 6 3.13 9.29 2.02
CA LEU A 6 2.28 8.13 1.78
C LEU A 6 2.42 7.69 0.32
N SER A 7 2.89 6.47 0.12
CA SER A 7 3.01 5.82 -1.18
C SER A 7 2.15 4.56 -1.24
N ILE A 8 1.72 4.19 -2.45
CA ILE A 8 1.29 2.83 -2.77
C ILE A 8 2.47 2.13 -3.43
N VAL A 9 2.92 1.02 -2.84
CA VAL A 9 4.02 0.18 -3.34
C VAL A 9 3.44 -1.10 -3.91
N THR A 10 3.93 -1.52 -5.07
CA THR A 10 3.54 -2.76 -5.75
C THR A 10 4.66 -3.77 -5.78
N TYR A 11 4.30 -5.05 -5.68
CA TYR A 11 5.24 -6.16 -5.60
C TYR A 11 4.93 -7.24 -6.64
N ASP A 12 5.97 -7.71 -7.31
CA ASP A 12 5.88 -8.84 -8.22
C ASP A 12 5.55 -10.13 -7.45
N ARG A 13 4.59 -10.89 -7.95
CA ARG A 13 4.18 -12.19 -7.40
C ARG A 13 4.60 -13.36 -8.29
N GLY A 14 5.36 -13.08 -9.35
CA GLY A 14 5.75 -14.01 -10.39
C GLY A 14 4.59 -14.33 -11.34
N ARG A 15 4.76 -15.42 -12.08
CA ARG A 15 3.79 -15.87 -13.09
C ARG A 15 2.94 -17.03 -12.57
N ASP A 16 1.73 -17.13 -13.09
CA ASP A 16 0.90 -18.31 -12.93
C ASP A 16 1.57 -19.50 -13.62
N THR A 17 1.74 -20.61 -12.89
CA THR A 17 2.54 -21.74 -13.36
C THR A 17 1.87 -22.55 -14.46
N VAL A 18 0.55 -22.37 -14.65
CA VAL A 18 -0.23 -23.10 -15.66
C VAL A 18 -0.38 -22.27 -16.93
N THR A 19 -0.72 -20.99 -16.79
CA THR A 19 -1.03 -20.09 -17.91
C THR A 19 0.15 -19.22 -18.34
N GLY A 20 1.20 -19.11 -17.52
CA GLY A 20 2.36 -18.26 -17.78
C GLY A 20 2.10 -16.75 -17.67
N LYS A 21 0.86 -16.34 -17.37
CA LYS A 21 0.49 -14.92 -17.22
C LYS A 21 1.10 -14.34 -15.95
N ILE A 22 1.46 -13.06 -15.98
CA ILE A 22 1.88 -12.33 -14.78
C ILE A 22 0.73 -12.36 -13.78
N LYS A 23 1.03 -12.71 -12.53
CA LYS A 23 0.06 -12.58 -11.44
C LYS A 23 -0.04 -11.10 -11.09
N PRO A 24 -1.25 -10.55 -10.98
CA PRO A 24 -1.40 -9.20 -10.53
C PRO A 24 -0.67 -8.88 -9.23
N HIS A 25 -0.07 -7.70 -9.22
CA HIS A 25 0.86 -7.28 -8.20
C HIS A 25 0.17 -7.19 -6.85
N HIS A 26 0.91 -7.49 -5.79
CA HIS A 26 0.47 -7.18 -4.44
C HIS A 26 0.63 -5.69 -4.19
N TRP A 27 -0.40 -5.05 -3.63
CA TRP A 27 -0.37 -3.62 -3.32
C TRP A 27 -0.36 -3.42 -1.80
N ALA A 28 0.40 -2.43 -1.36
CA ALA A 28 0.50 -2.02 0.03
C ALA A 28 0.59 -0.50 0.13
N PHE A 29 0.07 0.06 1.22
CA PHE A 29 0.45 1.42 1.62
C PHE A 29 1.79 1.38 2.34
N PHE A 30 2.60 2.41 2.09
CA PHE A 30 3.86 2.62 2.77
C PHE A 30 4.00 4.08 3.17
N LEU A 31 4.22 4.33 4.45
CA LEU A 31 4.49 5.64 5.03
C LEU A 31 5.99 5.76 5.26
N HIS A 32 6.66 6.56 4.44
CA HIS A 32 8.09 6.81 4.57
C HIS A 32 8.36 7.71 5.77
N LEU A 33 9.39 7.39 6.55
CA LEU A 33 9.84 8.28 7.61
C LEU A 33 10.28 9.63 7.01
N PRO A 34 10.00 10.75 7.69
CA PRO A 34 10.53 12.06 7.29
C PRO A 34 12.06 12.00 7.24
N THR A 35 12.62 12.31 6.08
CA THR A 35 14.07 12.19 5.78
C THR A 35 14.83 13.39 6.36
N PRO A 36 16.14 13.28 6.69
CA PRO A 36 17.15 12.82 5.75
C PRO A 36 17.86 11.57 6.25
N LEU A 37 17.67 10.45 5.55
CA LEU A 37 18.64 9.37 5.53
C LEU A 37 19.98 10.01 5.19
N LYS A 38 20.98 9.83 6.05
CA LYS A 38 22.33 10.32 5.76
C LYS A 38 22.75 9.75 4.39
N PRO A 39 23.51 10.49 3.58
CA PRO A 39 24.06 9.95 2.35
C PRO A 39 24.82 8.65 2.66
N GLY A 40 24.32 7.51 2.19
CA GLY A 40 24.90 6.18 2.44
C GLY A 40 24.15 5.28 3.42
N GLU A 41 23.13 5.76 4.14
CA GLU A 41 22.21 4.90 4.93
C GLU A 41 21.04 4.46 4.05
N GLY A 42 21.19 3.27 3.44
CA GLY A 42 20.29 2.75 2.41
C GLY A 42 18.96 2.17 2.92
N SER A 43 18.60 2.30 4.20
CA SER A 43 17.36 1.71 4.69
C SER A 43 16.23 2.74 4.70
N ARG A 44 15.33 2.62 3.71
CA ARG A 44 14.07 3.39 3.62
C ARG A 44 13.04 2.82 4.60
N THR A 45 13.38 2.72 5.87
CA THR A 45 12.44 2.19 6.86
C THR A 45 11.22 3.09 6.99
N GLY A 46 10.06 2.48 7.16
CA GLY A 46 8.78 3.18 7.27
C GLY A 46 7.74 2.37 8.01
N ILE A 47 6.49 2.69 7.76
CA ILE A 47 5.34 1.96 8.29
C ILE A 47 4.57 1.41 7.10
N ALA A 48 4.38 0.11 7.06
CA ALA A 48 3.60 -0.51 6.01
C ALA A 48 2.20 -0.91 6.49
N HIS A 49 1.23 -0.81 5.58
CA HIS A 49 -0.10 -1.35 5.76
C HIS A 49 -0.48 -2.18 4.53
N GLN A 50 -0.68 -3.48 4.75
CA GLN A 50 -0.96 -4.40 3.67
C GLN A 50 -1.90 -5.51 4.13
N LEU A 51 -2.68 -6.04 3.19
CA LEU A 51 -3.41 -7.28 3.44
C LEU A 51 -2.45 -8.47 3.42
N ARG A 52 -2.65 -9.38 4.35
CA ARG A 52 -2.00 -10.70 4.41
C ARG A 52 -3.03 -11.78 4.07
N VAL A 53 -2.52 -12.92 3.61
CA VAL A 53 -3.33 -14.08 3.25
C VAL A 53 -3.14 -15.16 4.30
N MET A 54 -4.23 -15.75 4.76
CA MET A 54 -4.27 -17.07 5.39
C MET A 54 -5.12 -18.00 4.51
N PRO A 55 -4.97 -19.33 4.63
CA PRO A 55 -5.87 -20.26 3.95
C PRO A 55 -7.34 -19.87 4.17
N GLY A 56 -8.03 -19.56 3.07
CA GLY A 56 -9.44 -19.17 3.04
C GLY A 56 -9.81 -17.75 3.46
N ALA A 57 -8.84 -16.85 3.75
CA ALA A 57 -9.18 -15.46 4.07
C ALA A 57 -8.04 -14.45 3.82
N PHE A 58 -8.43 -13.22 3.51
CA PHE A 58 -7.58 -12.04 3.61
C PHE A 58 -7.84 -11.31 4.94
N TYR A 59 -6.80 -10.72 5.52
CA TYR A 59 -6.91 -9.92 6.72
C TYR A 59 -5.87 -8.81 6.76
N TYR A 60 -6.13 -7.76 7.52
CA TYR A 60 -5.21 -6.68 7.78
C TYR A 60 -4.62 -6.83 9.19
N PRO A 61 -3.31 -7.09 9.35
CA PRO A 61 -2.69 -7.34 10.65
C PRO A 61 -2.49 -6.08 11.51
N GLY A 62 -2.68 -4.89 10.94
CA GLY A 62 -2.30 -3.61 11.55
C GLY A 62 -1.03 -3.04 10.93
N ALA A 63 -0.52 -1.97 11.53
CA ALA A 63 0.68 -1.27 11.06
C ALA A 63 1.96 -2.11 11.28
N GLU A 64 2.76 -2.28 10.22
CA GLU A 64 4.07 -2.93 10.27
C GLU A 64 5.16 -1.86 10.35
N LYS A 65 5.58 -1.49 11.58
CA LYS A 65 6.57 -0.44 11.83
C LYS A 65 8.00 -0.93 11.60
N GLY A 66 8.87 -0.05 11.10
CA GLY A 66 10.26 -0.41 10.76
C GLY A 66 10.36 -1.28 9.51
N ALA A 67 9.30 -1.31 8.70
CA ALA A 67 9.27 -2.07 7.45
C ALA A 67 10.23 -1.45 6.43
N ASP A 68 10.90 -2.29 5.64
CA ASP A 68 11.66 -1.88 4.46
C ASP A 68 10.88 -2.34 3.21
N PRO A 69 10.53 -1.43 2.29
CA PRO A 69 9.73 -1.80 1.13
C PRO A 69 10.45 -2.84 0.27
N VAL A 70 11.78 -2.94 0.27
CA VAL A 70 12.49 -3.94 -0.54
C VAL A 70 12.26 -5.37 -0.05
N THR A 71 12.03 -5.56 1.26
CA THR A 71 11.92 -6.90 1.88
C THR A 71 10.51 -7.24 2.36
N LEU A 72 9.57 -6.31 2.27
CA LEU A 72 8.25 -6.43 2.89
C LEU A 72 7.29 -7.36 2.12
N GLY A 73 7.34 -7.30 0.80
CA GLY A 73 6.38 -7.95 -0.08
C GLY A 73 6.73 -9.38 -0.48
N PRO A 74 5.85 -10.05 -1.25
CA PRO A 74 6.05 -11.43 -1.71
C PRO A 74 7.14 -11.59 -2.79
N GLY A 75 7.73 -10.48 -3.25
CA GLY A 75 8.73 -10.44 -4.30
C GLY A 75 9.30 -9.02 -4.43
N PRO A 76 10.07 -8.72 -5.49
CA PRO A 76 10.69 -7.41 -5.67
C PRO A 76 9.64 -6.30 -5.83
N VAL A 77 9.99 -5.09 -5.38
CA VAL A 77 9.22 -3.87 -5.68
C VAL A 77 9.21 -3.63 -7.18
N VAL A 78 8.03 -3.36 -7.74
CA VAL A 78 7.84 -3.08 -9.17
C VAL A 78 7.66 -1.58 -9.39
N GLN A 79 6.73 -0.97 -8.66
CA GLN A 79 6.44 0.45 -8.75
C GLN A 79 6.12 1.01 -7.36
N GLU A 80 6.32 2.32 -7.23
CA GLU A 80 5.94 3.11 -6.08
C GLU A 80 5.27 4.39 -6.59
N LEU A 81 4.08 4.69 -6.10
CA LEU A 81 3.33 5.90 -6.44
C LEU A 81 3.03 6.67 -5.17
N GLU A 82 3.62 7.85 -5.05
CA GLU A 82 3.28 8.80 -3.99
C GLU A 82 1.85 9.31 -4.19
N VAL A 83 1.04 9.30 -3.13
CA VAL A 83 -0.38 9.67 -3.16
C VAL A 83 -0.73 10.79 -2.17
N GLY A 84 0.22 11.20 -1.33
CA GLY A 84 0.07 12.32 -0.43
C GLY A 84 1.04 12.28 0.75
N GLU A 85 0.75 13.09 1.77
CA GLU A 85 1.49 13.13 3.03
C GLU A 85 0.54 13.01 4.22
N VAL A 86 1.00 12.37 5.30
CA VAL A 86 0.26 12.18 6.54
C VAL A 86 1.04 12.77 7.71
N ASP A 87 0.35 13.51 8.57
CA ASP A 87 0.94 14.02 9.82
C ASP A 87 1.18 12.88 10.82
N GLU A 88 2.28 12.93 11.57
CA GLU A 88 2.58 11.95 12.63
C GLU A 88 1.42 11.77 13.63
N ALA A 89 0.73 12.87 13.97
CA ALA A 89 -0.42 12.85 14.88
C ALA A 89 -1.64 12.07 14.33
N SER A 90 -1.69 11.84 13.01
CA SER A 90 -2.78 11.16 12.32
C SER A 90 -2.53 9.66 12.12
N LEU A 91 -1.34 9.13 12.45
CA LEU A 91 -0.96 7.75 12.15
C LEU A 91 -1.90 6.70 12.78
N GLU A 92 -2.31 6.89 14.03
CA GLU A 92 -3.27 5.99 14.69
C GLU A 92 -4.63 5.99 13.97
N ARG A 93 -5.07 7.19 13.55
CA ARG A 93 -6.33 7.34 12.83
C ARG A 93 -6.26 6.76 11.42
N VAL A 94 -5.11 6.85 10.75
CA VAL A 94 -4.85 6.17 9.46
C VAL A 94 -5.00 4.66 9.64
N GLU A 95 -4.33 4.07 10.64
CA GLU A 95 -4.44 2.64 10.90
C GLU A 95 -5.90 2.22 11.17
N GLN A 96 -6.64 3.01 11.95
CA GLN A 96 -8.04 2.74 12.23
C GLN A 96 -8.89 2.74 10.94
N VAL A 97 -8.74 3.76 10.09
CA VAL A 97 -9.49 3.84 8.82
C VAL A 97 -9.15 2.66 7.90
N LEU A 98 -7.88 2.28 7.81
CA LEU A 98 -7.46 1.11 7.03
C LEU A 98 -8.01 -0.20 7.60
N ARG A 99 -8.14 -0.32 8.92
CA ARG A 99 -8.77 -1.47 9.58
C ARG A 99 -10.27 -1.56 9.33
N GLU A 100 -10.94 -0.42 9.25
CA GLU A 100 -12.37 -0.30 8.94
C GLU A 100 -12.66 -0.42 7.43
N THR A 101 -11.63 -0.42 6.59
CA THR A 101 -11.76 -0.56 5.13
C THR A 101 -12.23 -1.98 4.79
N PRO A 102 -13.33 -2.14 4.04
CA PRO A 102 -13.89 -3.45 3.72
C PRO A 102 -12.87 -4.35 3.03
N ILE A 103 -12.76 -5.58 3.53
CA ILE A 103 -11.99 -6.66 2.92
C ILE A 103 -13.00 -7.63 2.34
N ASP A 104 -12.89 -7.92 1.05
CA ASP A 104 -13.72 -8.96 0.45
C ASP A 104 -13.28 -10.33 0.97
N LYS A 105 -14.15 -11.03 1.68
CA LYS A 105 -13.82 -12.33 2.30
C LYS A 105 -14.05 -13.50 1.36
N SER A 106 -14.55 -13.27 0.15
CA SER A 106 -14.75 -14.34 -0.81
C SER A 106 -13.41 -14.81 -1.39
N GLU A 107 -13.20 -16.13 -1.35
CA GLU A 107 -11.98 -16.76 -1.87
C GLU A 107 -11.83 -16.58 -3.39
N SER A 108 -12.94 -16.36 -4.11
CA SER A 108 -12.96 -16.14 -5.56
C SER A 108 -12.73 -14.68 -5.95
N SER A 109 -12.66 -13.76 -4.98
CA SER A 109 -12.61 -12.32 -5.23
C SER A 109 -11.29 -11.82 -5.81
N GLY A 110 -10.31 -12.70 -5.99
CA GLY A 110 -9.06 -12.39 -6.65
C GLY A 110 -8.27 -11.29 -5.92
N TRP A 111 -8.19 -10.11 -6.54
CA TRP A 111 -7.24 -9.02 -6.24
C TRP A 111 -7.66 -8.10 -5.09
N ASN A 112 -8.02 -8.70 -3.96
CA ASN A 112 -8.56 -8.00 -2.81
C ASN A 112 -7.62 -6.90 -2.25
N CYS A 113 -6.30 -7.10 -2.29
CA CYS A 113 -5.34 -6.07 -1.85
C CYS A 113 -5.36 -4.82 -2.72
N GLN A 114 -5.57 -4.94 -4.05
CA GLN A 114 -5.67 -3.79 -4.94
C GLN A 114 -6.96 -3.00 -4.67
N SER A 115 -8.10 -3.69 -4.58
CA SER A 115 -9.39 -3.08 -4.25
C SER A 115 -9.39 -2.44 -2.87
N TRP A 116 -8.84 -3.13 -1.86
CA TRP A 116 -8.70 -2.61 -0.49
C TRP A 116 -7.81 -1.38 -0.44
N THR A 117 -6.71 -1.35 -1.20
CA THR A 117 -5.83 -0.17 -1.26
C THR A 117 -6.54 1.02 -1.90
N LEU A 118 -7.25 0.81 -3.02
CA LEU A 118 -8.01 1.88 -3.68
C LEU A 118 -9.14 2.43 -2.78
N GLU A 119 -9.87 1.55 -2.09
CA GLU A 119 -10.93 1.96 -1.16
C GLU A 119 -10.36 2.63 0.10
N GLY A 120 -9.25 2.11 0.63
CA GLY A 120 -8.52 2.70 1.74
C GLY A 120 -8.09 4.13 1.43
N LEU A 121 -7.55 4.39 0.24
CA LEU A 121 -7.11 5.73 -0.17
C LEU A 121 -8.27 6.73 -0.15
N GLU A 122 -9.42 6.36 -0.73
CA GLU A 122 -10.61 7.22 -0.72
C GLU A 122 -11.15 7.47 0.68
N ARG A 123 -11.06 6.48 1.57
CA ARG A 123 -11.46 6.64 2.98
C ARG A 123 -10.51 7.57 3.74
N LEU A 124 -9.20 7.47 3.50
CA LEU A 124 -8.21 8.39 4.08
C LEU A 124 -8.48 9.84 3.62
N ARG A 125 -8.79 10.04 2.34
CA ARG A 125 -9.19 11.33 1.76
C ARG A 125 -10.48 11.87 2.38
N THR A 126 -11.52 11.04 2.46
CA THR A 126 -12.82 11.42 3.04
C THR A 126 -12.68 11.79 4.52
N ALA A 127 -11.82 11.08 5.26
CA ALA A 127 -11.48 11.38 6.65
C ALA A 127 -10.53 12.58 6.82
N LYS A 128 -10.08 13.20 5.72
CA LYS A 128 -9.14 14.34 5.69
C LYS A 128 -7.84 14.06 6.45
N LEU A 129 -7.30 12.84 6.30
CA LEU A 129 -6.08 12.40 6.97
C LEU A 129 -4.80 12.67 6.17
N LEU A 130 -4.95 13.09 4.91
CA LEU A 130 -3.84 13.51 4.07
C LEU A 130 -3.63 15.01 4.27
N HIS A 131 -2.50 15.39 4.86
CA HIS A 131 -2.07 16.79 5.00
C HIS A 131 -1.82 17.41 3.62
N VAL A 132 -1.16 16.65 2.76
CA VAL A 132 -1.06 16.91 1.32
C VAL A 132 -1.83 15.80 0.60
N ASP A 133 -2.89 16.15 -0.12
CA ASP A 133 -3.72 15.20 -0.89
C ASP A 133 -3.51 15.40 -2.40
N TYR A 134 -3.01 14.36 -3.06
CA TYR A 134 -2.92 14.31 -4.52
C TYR A 134 -4.27 13.89 -5.11
N SER A 135 -5.30 14.70 -4.87
CA SER A 135 -6.70 14.42 -5.24
C SER A 135 -6.93 14.27 -6.74
N TYR A 136 -5.99 14.74 -7.57
CA TYR A 136 -5.99 14.51 -9.03
C TYR A 136 -5.76 13.03 -9.40
N LEU A 137 -5.20 12.22 -8.49
CA LEU A 137 -5.04 10.78 -8.67
C LEU A 137 -6.35 10.06 -8.32
N THR A 138 -7.23 9.91 -9.32
CA THR A 138 -8.47 9.12 -9.17
C THR A 138 -8.18 7.63 -8.96
N LYS A 139 -9.17 6.86 -8.48
CA LYS A 139 -9.07 5.39 -8.37
C LYS A 139 -8.63 4.75 -9.69
N GLU A 140 -9.20 5.20 -10.80
CA GLU A 140 -8.88 4.73 -12.15
C GLU A 140 -7.47 5.14 -12.57
N GLY A 141 -7.05 6.37 -12.23
CA GLY A 141 -5.71 6.87 -12.49
C GLY A 141 -4.63 6.06 -11.76
N VAL A 142 -4.83 5.82 -10.45
CA VAL A 142 -3.95 4.97 -9.64
C VAL A 142 -3.88 3.56 -10.23
N ARG A 143 -5.03 2.99 -10.61
CA ARG A 143 -5.09 1.66 -11.24
C ARG A 143 -4.37 1.58 -12.58
N ALA A 144 -4.52 2.60 -13.42
CA ALA A 144 -3.81 2.65 -14.69
C ALA A 144 -2.30 2.80 -14.50
N TRP A 145 -1.86 3.56 -13.49
CA TRP A 145 -0.45 3.79 -13.20
C TRP A 145 0.25 2.53 -12.66
N LEU A 146 -0.41 1.82 -11.76
CA LEU A 146 0.12 0.68 -11.02
C LEU A 146 -0.18 -0.68 -11.66
N ARG A 147 -0.68 -0.69 -12.90
CA ARG A 147 -1.02 -1.91 -13.64
C ARG A 147 0.21 -2.75 -13.93
N GLU A 148 -0.01 -4.05 -14.08
CA GLU A 148 1.01 -5.00 -14.49
C GLU A 148 1.54 -4.66 -15.90
N PRO A 149 2.84 -4.88 -16.16
CA PRO A 149 3.37 -4.78 -17.52
C PRO A 149 2.74 -5.85 -18.41
N GLU A 150 2.56 -5.52 -19.70
CA GLU A 150 2.02 -6.43 -20.73
C GLU A 150 2.94 -7.62 -21.00
#